data_AF-A0A9P8CUP3-F1
#
_entry.id   AF-A0A9P8CUP3-F1
#
_cell.length_a   1.000
_cell.length_b   1.000
_cell.length_c   1.000
_cell.angle_alpha   90.00
_cell.angle_beta   90.00
_cell.angle_gamma   90.00
#
_symmetry.space_group_name_H-M   'P 1'
#
loop_
_entity.id
_entity.type
_entity.pdbx_description
1 polymer ?
#
loop_
_entity_poly.entity_id
_entity_poly.type
_entity_poly.pdbx_seq_one_letter_code
_entity_poly.pdbx_strand_id
1 'polypeptide(L)'
;MSSDEDIPFHQQAKWADVVPIPQDDGPNPLVPIAYTKEYSTAMDYFRAICRSQEQSERAFELTTIVINLSPSHYTVWHYRQTLLKALNKDMTQELEWVQEMIDEHPKSYQIWHHRQVVVDHMSAAVFPAATLSTTPANLHTVPMIPFLELSESQQKAAQEAVQTELNCIAQALVEEPKNYHAWSYRQWVLSHFGLGPWWEEELSYIDELLAVDVRNNSAWNQRYFVVTLGPKGLTEEVLEREVQYAKSKIERTPNNESPWVYLTGVLRKAGHPLSEIKAFCEGLLQKPNANFSPFVHSALLDIYEQEAKQDRKADSLLKAKEEAIILAEKVDTIRERYWNWRRSQLKAISLEA
;
A
#
# COMPACT_ATOMS: atom_id res chain seq x y z
N MET A 1 32.11 -36.39 13.52
CA MET A 1 32.72 -35.06 13.32
C MET A 1 31.53 -34.12 13.28
N SER A 2 31.29 -33.36 14.34
CA SER A 2 30.24 -32.31 14.36
C SER A 2 30.66 -31.30 13.28
N SER A 3 29.73 -30.98 12.37
CA SER A 3 29.95 -29.91 11.39
C SER A 3 30.19 -28.61 12.16
N ASP A 4 30.98 -27.69 11.60
CA ASP A 4 31.23 -26.35 12.17
C ASP A 4 29.94 -25.55 12.45
N GLU A 5 28.77 -26.05 12.04
CA GLU A 5 27.43 -25.48 12.24
C GLU A 5 26.96 -25.48 13.71
N ASP A 6 27.46 -26.37 14.57
CA ASP A 6 27.06 -26.42 15.99
C ASP A 6 27.81 -25.41 16.89
N ILE A 7 28.86 -24.76 16.36
CA ILE A 7 29.71 -23.85 17.13
C ILE A 7 29.16 -22.42 17.03
N PRO A 8 28.85 -21.73 18.16
CA PRO A 8 28.40 -20.34 18.14
C PRO A 8 29.36 -19.46 17.33
N PHE A 9 28.83 -18.58 16.48
CA PHE A 9 29.64 -17.84 15.50
C PHE A 9 30.88 -17.15 16.13
N HIS A 10 30.71 -16.52 17.29
CA HIS A 10 31.77 -15.80 18.01
C HIS A 10 32.89 -16.69 18.59
N GLN A 11 32.74 -18.01 18.55
CA GLN A 11 33.76 -18.99 18.97
C GLN A 11 34.50 -19.60 17.77
N GLN A 12 34.05 -19.34 16.55
CA GLN A 12 34.70 -19.83 15.34
C GLN A 12 36.02 -19.08 15.14
N ALA A 13 37.06 -19.79 14.68
CA ALA A 13 38.40 -19.23 14.51
C ALA A 13 38.43 -17.98 13.61
N LYS A 14 37.50 -17.88 12.65
CA LYS A 14 37.36 -16.74 11.73
C LYS A 14 36.89 -15.44 12.40
N TRP A 15 36.58 -15.45 13.69
CA TRP A 15 36.18 -14.26 14.48
C TRP A 15 37.20 -13.87 15.55
N ALA A 16 38.30 -14.62 15.70
CA ALA A 16 39.27 -14.43 16.78
C ALA A 16 40.04 -13.09 16.71
N ASP A 17 40.12 -12.48 15.53
CA ASP A 17 40.74 -11.16 15.31
C ASP A 17 39.81 -9.98 15.62
N VAL A 18 38.50 -10.21 15.76
CA VAL A 18 37.51 -9.15 15.99
C VAL A 18 37.34 -8.92 17.49
N VAL A 19 37.64 -7.70 17.94
CA VAL A 19 37.35 -7.28 19.31
C VAL A 19 35.93 -6.71 19.38
N PRO A 20 34.98 -7.38 20.07
CA PRO A 20 33.60 -6.93 20.16
C PRO A 20 33.48 -5.56 20.85
N ILE A 21 32.55 -4.72 20.40
CA ILE A 21 32.30 -3.38 20.95
C ILE A 21 30.95 -3.38 21.69
N PRO A 22 30.94 -3.34 23.03
CA PRO A 22 29.71 -3.23 23.81
C PRO A 22 28.85 -2.02 23.46
N GLN A 23 27.54 -2.11 23.69
CA GLN A 23 26.67 -0.94 23.64
C GLN A 23 26.99 0.00 24.81
N ASP A 24 27.12 1.30 24.53
CA ASP A 24 27.30 2.33 25.55
C ASP A 24 25.98 3.10 25.73
N ASP A 25 25.20 2.72 26.75
CA ASP A 25 23.97 3.42 27.15
C ASP A 25 24.24 4.52 28.20
N GLY A 26 25.52 4.82 28.47
CA GLY A 26 25.96 5.76 29.50
C GLY A 26 25.77 5.25 30.93
N PRO A 27 26.12 6.07 31.93
CA PRO A 27 26.11 5.65 33.34
C PRO A 27 24.71 5.53 33.96
N ASN A 28 23.67 6.14 33.36
CA ASN A 28 22.30 6.14 33.86
C ASN A 28 21.29 5.91 32.71
N PRO A 29 21.15 4.67 32.22
CA PRO A 29 20.29 4.38 31.07
C PRO A 29 18.81 4.58 31.40
N LEU A 30 18.05 5.22 30.49
CA LEU A 30 16.62 5.53 30.71
C LEU A 30 15.68 4.36 30.33
N VAL A 31 16.08 3.52 29.38
CA VAL A 31 15.29 2.38 28.87
C VAL A 31 16.19 1.18 28.51
N PRO A 32 17.05 0.70 29.43
CA PRO A 32 17.94 -0.42 29.13
C PRO A 32 17.12 -1.68 28.85
N ILE A 33 17.45 -2.37 27.76
CA ILE A 33 16.84 -3.65 27.44
C ILE A 33 17.71 -4.75 28.03
N ALA A 34 17.09 -5.66 28.80
CA ALA A 34 17.77 -6.85 29.28
C ALA A 34 17.93 -7.88 28.14
N TYR A 35 18.90 -7.66 27.26
CA TYR A 35 19.16 -8.50 26.09
C TYR A 35 19.56 -9.92 26.48
N THR A 36 19.24 -10.89 25.61
CA THR A 36 19.85 -12.22 25.67
C THR A 36 21.36 -12.13 25.43
N LYS A 37 22.10 -13.13 25.92
CA LYS A 37 23.55 -13.17 25.68
C LYS A 37 23.87 -13.29 24.20
N GLU A 38 23.05 -14.01 23.45
CA GLU A 38 23.15 -14.16 22.01
C GLU A 38 23.01 -12.81 21.29
N TYR A 39 21.92 -12.07 21.55
CA TYR A 39 21.68 -10.78 20.90
C TYR A 39 22.76 -9.75 21.22
N SER A 40 23.10 -9.61 22.51
CA SER A 40 24.16 -8.69 22.93
C SER A 40 25.50 -9.03 22.26
N THR A 41 25.86 -10.31 22.19
CA THR A 41 27.09 -10.76 21.52
C THR A 41 27.04 -10.45 20.02
N ALA A 42 25.96 -10.78 19.31
CA ALA A 42 25.83 -10.50 17.88
C ALA A 42 25.96 -8.99 17.58
N MET A 43 25.31 -8.15 18.39
CA MET A 43 25.38 -6.70 18.25
C MET A 43 26.75 -6.11 18.61
N ASP A 44 27.47 -6.68 19.59
CA ASP A 44 28.81 -6.23 19.92
C ASP A 44 29.79 -6.46 18.77
N TYR A 45 29.71 -7.63 18.13
CA TYR A 45 30.48 -7.94 16.92
C TYR A 45 30.02 -7.08 15.74
N PHE A 46 28.72 -6.83 15.58
CA PHE A 46 28.21 -6.00 14.50
C PHE A 46 28.72 -4.55 14.62
N ARG A 47 28.74 -3.99 15.83
CA ARG A 47 29.35 -2.68 16.10
C ARG A 47 30.84 -2.64 15.75
N ALA A 48 31.59 -3.70 16.06
CA ALA A 48 33.00 -3.83 15.69
C ALA A 48 33.20 -3.82 14.17
N ILE A 49 32.45 -4.66 13.46
CA ILE A 49 32.45 -4.76 11.99
C ILE A 49 32.07 -3.43 11.33
N CYS A 50 31.03 -2.76 11.83
CA CYS A 50 30.64 -1.45 11.32
C CYS A 50 31.71 -0.39 11.53
N ARG A 51 32.40 -0.40 12.69
CA ARG A 51 33.47 0.55 13.01
C ARG A 51 34.68 0.39 12.08
N SER A 52 35.03 -0.85 11.73
CA SER A 52 36.11 -1.13 10.77
C SER A 52 35.67 -0.97 9.30
N GLN A 53 34.37 -0.78 9.04
CA GLN A 53 33.78 -0.75 7.70
C GLN A 53 34.11 -2.02 6.90
N GLU A 54 34.18 -3.17 7.58
CA GLU A 54 34.61 -4.42 6.96
C GLU A 54 33.56 -4.97 5.99
N GLN A 55 33.96 -5.14 4.73
CA GLN A 55 33.15 -5.73 3.66
C GLN A 55 33.63 -7.14 3.36
N SER A 56 33.10 -8.13 4.07
CA SER A 56 33.55 -9.53 3.99
C SER A 56 32.37 -10.50 4.05
N GLU A 57 32.60 -11.75 3.65
CA GLU A 57 31.57 -12.80 3.75
C GLU A 57 31.14 -13.04 5.21
N ARG A 58 32.08 -13.01 6.18
CA ARG A 58 31.72 -13.14 7.60
C ARG A 58 30.87 -11.97 8.10
N ALA A 59 31.11 -10.75 7.61
CA ALA A 59 30.27 -9.60 7.93
C ALA A 59 28.86 -9.77 7.35
N PHE A 60 28.74 -10.33 6.15
CA PHE A 60 27.44 -10.62 5.53
C PHE A 60 26.67 -11.68 6.31
N GLU A 61 27.30 -12.79 6.68
CA GLU A 61 26.72 -13.82 7.55
C GLU A 61 26.25 -13.24 8.90
N LEU A 62 27.05 -12.37 9.51
CA LEU A 62 26.67 -11.71 10.77
C LEU A 62 25.41 -10.85 10.61
N THR A 63 25.22 -10.18 9.47
CA THR A 63 23.96 -9.45 9.24
C THR A 63 22.74 -10.37 9.24
N THR A 64 22.86 -11.59 8.69
CA THR A 64 21.78 -12.60 8.73
C THR A 64 21.43 -12.95 10.17
N ILE A 65 22.44 -13.23 11.01
CA ILE A 65 22.25 -13.55 12.44
C ILE A 65 21.52 -12.41 13.16
N VAL A 66 22.01 -11.18 12.99
CA VAL A 66 21.44 -10.02 13.68
C VAL A 66 20.01 -9.72 13.20
N ILE A 67 19.74 -9.86 11.90
CA ILE A 67 18.39 -9.65 11.33
C ILE A 67 17.42 -10.70 11.87
N ASN A 68 17.80 -11.96 11.94
CA ASN A 68 16.94 -13.00 12.51
C ASN A 68 16.61 -12.74 13.99
N LEU A 69 17.54 -12.14 14.74
CA LEU A 69 17.29 -11.75 16.13
C LEU A 69 16.50 -10.44 16.27
N SER A 70 16.60 -9.52 15.28
CA SER A 70 15.90 -8.24 15.28
C SER A 70 15.62 -7.74 13.85
N PRO A 71 14.51 -8.21 13.24
CA PRO A 71 14.19 -7.88 11.85
C PRO A 71 13.89 -6.40 11.61
N SER A 72 13.62 -5.63 12.67
CA SER A 72 13.37 -4.19 12.58
C SER A 72 14.63 -3.32 12.64
N HIS A 73 15.82 -3.91 12.79
CA HIS A 73 17.07 -3.15 12.96
C HIS A 73 17.57 -2.55 11.63
N TYR A 74 17.03 -1.40 11.24
CA TYR A 74 17.28 -0.78 9.93
C TYR A 74 18.77 -0.52 9.59
N THR A 75 19.63 -0.24 10.57
CA THR A 75 21.08 -0.08 10.31
C THR A 75 21.73 -1.34 9.76
N VAL A 76 21.27 -2.51 10.22
CA VAL A 76 21.82 -3.82 9.80
C VAL A 76 21.37 -4.11 8.39
N TRP A 77 20.11 -3.83 8.05
CA TRP A 77 19.60 -3.90 6.67
C TRP A 77 20.38 -3.00 5.72
N HIS A 78 20.61 -1.73 6.09
CA HIS A 78 21.42 -0.82 5.28
C HIS A 78 22.86 -1.33 5.08
N TYR A 79 23.48 -1.89 6.12
CA TYR A 79 24.80 -2.49 6.01
C TYR A 79 24.78 -3.71 5.08
N ARG A 80 23.78 -4.59 5.22
CA ARG A 80 23.58 -5.75 4.35
C ARG A 80 23.44 -5.35 2.88
N GLN A 81 22.66 -4.31 2.58
CA GLN A 81 22.54 -3.77 1.21
C GLN A 81 23.86 -3.31 0.62
N THR A 82 24.73 -2.72 1.45
CA THR A 82 26.09 -2.33 1.04
C THR A 82 26.94 -3.57 0.75
N LEU A 83 26.86 -4.59 1.60
CA LEU A 83 27.59 -5.85 1.42
C LEU A 83 27.13 -6.63 0.19
N LEU A 84 25.83 -6.69 -0.10
CA LEU A 84 25.28 -7.34 -1.29
C LEU A 84 25.96 -6.83 -2.57
N LYS A 85 26.14 -5.51 -2.68
CA LYS A 85 26.81 -4.86 -3.80
C LYS A 85 28.32 -5.08 -3.78
N ALA A 86 28.96 -4.84 -2.63
CA ALA A 86 30.42 -4.94 -2.50
C ALA A 86 30.96 -6.35 -2.76
N LEU A 87 30.20 -7.37 -2.36
CA LEU A 87 30.58 -8.78 -2.51
C LEU A 87 30.00 -9.42 -3.77
N ASN A 88 29.26 -8.66 -4.60
CA ASN A 88 28.59 -9.15 -5.79
C ASN A 88 27.75 -10.42 -5.51
N LYS A 89 26.92 -10.37 -4.46
CA LYS A 89 26.08 -11.49 -4.03
C LYS A 89 24.97 -11.78 -5.05
N ASP A 90 24.51 -13.02 -5.07
CA ASP A 90 23.39 -13.44 -5.91
C ASP A 90 22.07 -12.85 -5.36
N MET A 91 21.47 -11.97 -6.15
CA MET A 91 20.23 -11.29 -5.79
C MET A 91 19.03 -12.23 -5.80
N THR A 92 19.07 -13.33 -6.58
CA THR A 92 18.01 -14.34 -6.59
C THR A 92 17.99 -15.08 -5.26
N GLN A 93 19.16 -15.51 -4.76
CA GLN A 93 19.27 -16.12 -3.42
C GLN A 93 18.84 -15.16 -2.31
N GLU A 94 19.16 -13.87 -2.45
CA GLU A 94 18.70 -12.86 -1.49
C GLU A 94 17.17 -12.71 -1.51
N LEU A 95 16.52 -12.73 -2.68
CA LEU A 95 15.05 -12.67 -2.76
C LEU A 95 14.36 -13.90 -2.19
N GLU A 96 14.97 -15.09 -2.32
CA GLU A 96 14.49 -16.32 -1.69
C GLU A 96 14.50 -16.19 -0.16
N TRP A 97 15.62 -15.75 0.41
CA TRP A 97 15.70 -15.51 1.86
C TRP A 97 14.75 -14.39 2.33
N VAL A 98 14.61 -13.32 1.55
CA VAL A 98 13.65 -12.25 1.85
C VAL A 98 12.21 -12.75 1.80
N GLN A 99 11.88 -13.71 0.94
CA GLN A 99 10.55 -14.33 0.93
C GLN A 99 10.27 -15.04 2.25
N GLU A 100 11.20 -15.87 2.74
CA GLU A 100 11.06 -16.54 4.04
C GLU A 100 10.85 -15.51 5.16
N MET A 101 11.60 -14.42 5.14
CA MET A 101 11.47 -13.32 6.09
C MET A 101 10.11 -12.60 5.99
N ILE A 102 9.52 -12.47 4.79
CA ILE A 102 8.17 -11.90 4.62
C ILE A 102 7.12 -12.84 5.21
N ASP A 103 7.24 -14.14 4.98
CA ASP A 103 6.30 -15.15 5.48
C ASP A 103 6.30 -15.15 7.02
N GLU A 104 7.46 -15.00 7.65
CA GLU A 104 7.58 -14.91 9.12
C GLU A 104 7.20 -13.53 9.69
N HIS A 105 7.50 -12.45 8.96
CA HIS A 105 7.39 -11.07 9.44
C HIS A 105 6.72 -10.12 8.42
N PRO A 106 5.47 -10.40 8.02
CA PRO A 106 4.82 -9.72 6.89
C PRO A 106 4.50 -8.23 7.14
N LYS A 107 4.68 -7.75 8.38
CA LYS A 107 4.41 -6.36 8.80
C LYS A 107 5.68 -5.54 9.05
N SER A 108 6.83 -6.02 8.59
CA SER A 108 8.11 -5.34 8.76
C SER A 108 8.36 -4.35 7.62
N TYR A 109 8.51 -3.06 7.95
CA TYR A 109 8.92 -2.04 6.97
C TYR A 109 10.25 -2.38 6.30
N GLN A 110 11.21 -2.89 7.08
CA GLN A 110 12.57 -3.11 6.61
C GLN A 110 12.64 -4.23 5.58
N ILE A 111 11.88 -5.30 5.76
CA ILE A 111 11.88 -6.47 4.87
C ILE A 111 11.28 -6.09 3.51
N TRP A 112 10.11 -5.46 3.50
CA TRP A 112 9.48 -4.99 2.25
C TRP A 112 10.34 -3.95 1.53
N HIS A 113 10.96 -3.03 2.27
CA HIS A 113 11.89 -2.07 1.67
C HIS A 113 13.14 -2.75 1.11
N HIS A 114 13.68 -3.75 1.81
CA HIS A 114 14.85 -4.48 1.33
C HIS A 114 14.54 -5.27 0.06
N ARG A 115 13.37 -5.93 -0.02
CA ARG A 115 12.88 -6.55 -1.25
C ARG A 115 12.86 -5.55 -2.41
N GLN A 116 12.31 -4.36 -2.17
CA GLN A 116 12.27 -3.27 -3.14
C GLN A 116 13.68 -2.89 -3.64
N VAL A 117 14.67 -2.77 -2.75
CA VAL A 117 16.06 -2.45 -3.11
C VAL A 117 16.70 -3.55 -3.96
N VAL A 118 16.45 -4.82 -3.63
CA VAL A 118 16.98 -5.96 -4.38
C VAL A 118 16.36 -6.02 -5.78
N VAL A 119 15.04 -5.87 -5.89
CA VAL A 119 14.33 -5.84 -7.19
C VAL A 119 14.75 -4.64 -8.03
N ASP A 120 14.87 -3.46 -7.44
CA ASP A 120 15.35 -2.25 -8.13
C ASP A 120 16.74 -2.48 -8.73
N HIS A 121 17.66 -3.05 -7.94
CA HIS A 121 19.01 -3.37 -8.39
C HIS A 121 19.02 -4.37 -9.57
N MET A 122 18.19 -5.42 -9.52
CA MET A 122 18.06 -6.37 -10.63
C MET A 122 17.45 -5.72 -11.88
N SER A 123 16.48 -4.80 -11.68
CA SER A 123 15.79 -4.11 -12.77
C SER A 123 16.67 -3.10 -13.53
N ALA A 124 17.76 -2.63 -12.93
CA ALA A 124 18.72 -1.73 -13.57
C ALA A 124 19.39 -2.34 -14.82
N ALA A 125 19.40 -3.67 -14.95
CA ALA A 125 19.84 -4.36 -16.17
C ALA A 125 18.79 -4.30 -17.30
N VAL A 126 17.51 -4.11 -16.96
CA VAL A 126 16.38 -4.06 -17.90
C VAL A 126 16.16 -2.64 -18.40
N PHE A 127 16.26 -1.64 -17.51
CA PHE A 127 16.09 -0.23 -17.84
C PHE A 127 17.43 0.52 -17.76
N PRO A 128 17.95 1.09 -18.87
CA PRO A 128 19.20 1.84 -18.85
C PRO A 128 19.12 3.03 -17.87
N ALA A 129 20.13 3.21 -17.03
CA ALA A 129 20.21 4.16 -15.92
C ALA A 129 20.03 5.66 -16.24
N ALA A 130 19.73 6.05 -17.48
CA ALA A 130 19.61 7.44 -17.90
C ALA A 130 18.29 8.13 -17.51
N THR A 131 17.36 7.44 -16.84
CA THR A 131 15.94 7.86 -16.84
C THR A 131 15.25 7.78 -15.47
N LEU A 132 16.00 7.87 -14.37
CA LEU A 132 15.42 8.06 -13.02
C LEU A 132 15.41 9.57 -12.67
N SER A 133 14.37 10.30 -13.08
CA SER A 133 14.16 11.69 -12.66
C SER A 133 13.58 11.73 -11.24
N THR A 134 14.39 12.11 -10.26
CA THR A 134 13.92 12.42 -8.91
C THR A 134 13.39 13.86 -8.86
N THR A 135 12.11 14.05 -9.16
CA THR A 135 11.41 15.29 -8.77
C THR A 135 10.82 15.11 -7.37
N PRO A 136 11.06 16.04 -6.41
CA PRO A 136 10.60 15.92 -5.02
C PRO A 136 9.08 15.80 -4.83
N ALA A 137 8.29 16.06 -5.88
CA ALA A 137 6.82 16.08 -5.82
C ALA A 137 6.14 14.75 -6.19
N ASN A 138 6.86 13.79 -6.79
CA ASN A 138 6.29 12.51 -7.21
C ASN A 138 7.09 11.35 -6.61
N LEU A 139 6.46 10.55 -5.76
CA LEU A 139 7.02 9.30 -5.19
C LEU A 139 7.23 8.18 -6.24
N HIS A 140 7.15 8.48 -7.54
CA HIS A 140 7.20 7.49 -8.61
C HIS A 140 8.44 7.72 -9.48
N THR A 141 9.40 6.80 -9.38
CA THR A 141 10.39 6.56 -10.43
C THR A 141 9.67 5.88 -11.59
N VAL A 142 9.25 6.67 -12.58
CA VAL A 142 8.72 6.12 -13.83
C VAL A 142 9.91 5.90 -14.76
N PRO A 143 10.12 4.69 -15.33
CA PRO A 143 11.09 4.52 -16.39
C PRO A 143 10.74 5.49 -17.52
N MET A 144 11.62 6.42 -17.88
CA MET A 144 11.27 7.37 -18.95
C MET A 144 11.13 6.70 -20.34
N ILE A 145 11.55 5.44 -20.49
CA ILE A 145 11.31 4.66 -21.71
C ILE A 145 10.00 3.88 -21.52
N PRO A 146 8.94 4.17 -22.30
CA PRO A 146 7.72 3.37 -22.31
C PRO A 146 8.03 1.89 -22.54
N PHE A 147 7.30 0.98 -21.87
CA PHE A 147 7.47 -0.47 -22.02
C PHE A 147 7.53 -0.93 -23.49
N LEU A 148 6.71 -0.31 -24.35
CA LEU A 148 6.63 -0.62 -25.78
C LEU A 148 7.88 -0.23 -26.59
N GLU A 149 8.73 0.65 -26.05
CA GLU A 149 9.98 1.09 -26.68
C GLU A 149 11.20 0.23 -26.28
N LEU A 150 11.01 -0.70 -25.33
CA LEU A 150 12.04 -1.67 -24.93
C LEU A 150 12.25 -2.73 -26.03
N SER A 151 13.45 -3.33 -26.08
CA SER A 151 13.67 -4.52 -26.94
C SER A 151 12.81 -5.70 -26.50
N GLU A 152 12.54 -6.65 -27.40
CA GLU A 152 11.78 -7.86 -27.07
C GLU A 152 12.38 -8.62 -25.86
N SER A 153 13.72 -8.66 -25.77
CA SER A 153 14.40 -9.30 -24.64
C SER A 153 14.19 -8.53 -23.32
N GLN A 154 14.20 -7.20 -23.35
CA GLN A 154 13.93 -6.36 -22.18
C GLN A 154 12.46 -6.43 -21.76
N GLN A 155 11.52 -6.43 -22.71
CA GLN A 155 10.09 -6.60 -22.42
C GLN A 155 9.82 -7.93 -21.73
N LYS A 156 10.40 -9.02 -22.25
CA LYS A 156 10.29 -10.35 -21.64
C LYS A 156 10.85 -10.37 -20.22
N ALA A 157 12.04 -9.81 -20.00
CA ALA A 157 12.64 -9.75 -18.67
C ALA A 157 11.81 -8.91 -17.69
N ALA A 158 11.27 -7.77 -18.12
CA ALA A 158 10.38 -6.95 -17.30
C ALA A 158 9.09 -7.70 -16.93
N GLN A 159 8.49 -8.40 -17.89
CA GLN A 159 7.26 -9.16 -17.66
C GLN A 159 7.50 -10.33 -16.67
N GLU A 160 8.60 -11.06 -16.82
CA GLU A 160 8.98 -12.12 -15.89
C GLU A 160 9.22 -11.58 -14.47
N ALA A 161 9.92 -10.45 -14.34
CA ALA A 161 10.17 -9.81 -13.05
C ALA A 161 8.86 -9.35 -12.38
N VAL A 162 7.98 -8.65 -13.12
CA VAL A 162 6.69 -8.21 -12.60
C VAL A 162 5.84 -9.40 -12.18
N GLN A 163 5.77 -10.46 -12.99
CA GLN A 163 4.96 -11.64 -12.67
C GLN A 163 5.44 -12.33 -11.40
N THR A 164 6.76 -12.48 -11.22
CA THR A 164 7.34 -13.04 -9.99
C THR A 164 6.93 -12.22 -8.77
N GLU A 165 7.02 -10.90 -8.85
CA GLU A 165 6.66 -10.03 -7.73
C GLU A 165 5.15 -10.03 -7.45
N LEU A 166 4.31 -9.97 -8.48
CA LEU A 166 2.85 -10.02 -8.32
C LEU A 166 2.39 -11.36 -7.73
N ASN A 167 3.08 -12.46 -8.02
CA ASN A 167 2.82 -13.77 -7.43
C ASN A 167 3.22 -13.83 -5.95
N CYS A 168 4.42 -13.34 -5.61
CA CYS A 168 4.87 -13.20 -4.22
C CYS A 168 3.86 -12.38 -3.39
N ILE A 169 3.45 -11.23 -3.91
CA ILE A 169 2.46 -10.37 -3.25
C ILE A 169 1.11 -11.09 -3.12
N ALA A 170 0.68 -11.79 -4.17
CA ALA A 170 -0.59 -12.51 -4.13
C ALA A 170 -0.61 -13.58 -3.02
N GLN A 171 0.51 -14.29 -2.80
CA GLN A 171 0.66 -15.22 -1.69
C GLN A 171 0.51 -14.53 -0.34
N ALA A 172 1.21 -13.41 -0.11
CA ALA A 172 1.09 -12.64 1.12
C ALA A 172 -0.35 -12.11 1.35
N LEU A 173 -1.05 -11.74 0.27
CA LEU A 173 -2.44 -11.26 0.34
C LEU A 173 -3.48 -12.39 0.50
N VAL A 174 -3.15 -13.65 0.20
CA VAL A 174 -4.01 -14.80 0.53
C VAL A 174 -4.08 -14.96 2.05
N GLU A 175 -2.96 -14.81 2.75
CA GLU A 175 -2.90 -14.92 4.21
C GLU A 175 -3.46 -13.68 4.91
N GLU A 176 -3.06 -12.50 4.46
CA GLU A 176 -3.53 -11.23 5.01
C GLU A 176 -4.01 -10.27 3.89
N PRO A 177 -5.29 -10.35 3.47
CA PRO A 177 -5.83 -9.59 2.32
C PRO A 177 -5.79 -8.07 2.44
N LYS A 178 -5.46 -7.56 3.63
CA LYS A 178 -5.40 -6.14 3.98
C LYS A 178 -4.00 -5.71 4.43
N ASN A 179 -2.97 -6.52 4.21
CA ASN A 179 -1.60 -6.17 4.56
C ASN A 179 -1.16 -4.90 3.79
N TYR A 180 -0.92 -3.82 4.54
CA TYR A 180 -0.64 -2.51 3.96
C TYR A 180 0.70 -2.47 3.21
N HIS A 181 1.69 -3.22 3.67
CA HIS A 181 3.00 -3.28 3.04
C HIS A 181 2.93 -4.01 1.71
N ALA A 182 2.23 -5.15 1.66
CA ALA A 182 2.01 -5.91 0.43
C ALA A 182 1.28 -5.06 -0.62
N TRP A 183 0.22 -4.33 -0.24
CA TRP A 183 -0.49 -3.43 -1.16
C TRP A 183 0.37 -2.25 -1.62
N SER A 184 1.13 -1.63 -0.71
CA SER A 184 2.04 -0.54 -1.06
C SER A 184 3.14 -1.00 -2.02
N TYR A 185 3.70 -2.18 -1.75
CA TYR A 185 4.70 -2.81 -2.62
C TYR A 185 4.12 -3.18 -3.98
N ARG A 186 2.88 -3.69 -4.04
CA ARG A 186 2.17 -3.96 -5.30
C ARG A 186 2.03 -2.72 -6.18
N GLN A 187 1.63 -1.58 -5.60
CA GLN A 187 1.55 -0.32 -6.33
C GLN A 187 2.91 0.16 -6.82
N TRP A 188 3.96 -0.03 -6.00
CA TRP A 188 5.32 0.25 -6.43
C TRP A 188 5.73 -0.62 -7.62
N VAL A 189 5.53 -1.95 -7.57
CA VAL A 189 5.85 -2.87 -8.70
C VAL A 189 5.14 -2.43 -9.98
N LEU A 190 3.83 -2.18 -9.93
CA LEU A 190 3.05 -1.76 -11.10
C LEU A 190 3.59 -0.46 -11.71
N SER A 191 4.03 0.48 -10.87
CA SER A 191 4.54 1.79 -11.31
C SER A 191 5.99 1.74 -11.78
N HIS A 192 6.83 1.00 -11.06
CA HIS A 192 8.29 0.97 -11.21
C HIS A 192 8.73 0.37 -12.54
N PHE A 193 8.03 -0.68 -13.00
CA PHE A 193 8.31 -1.29 -14.30
C PHE A 193 7.61 -0.55 -15.47
N GLY A 194 6.86 0.51 -15.19
CA GLY A 194 6.18 1.34 -16.17
C GLY A 194 4.80 0.84 -16.61
N LEU A 195 4.32 1.39 -17.71
CA LEU A 195 2.98 1.13 -18.27
C LEU A 195 2.96 -0.13 -19.16
N GLY A 196 3.15 -1.30 -18.55
CA GLY A 196 3.14 -2.61 -19.23
C GLY A 196 1.76 -3.31 -19.26
N PRO A 197 1.69 -4.55 -19.78
CA PRO A 197 0.46 -5.33 -19.89
C PRO A 197 -0.15 -5.73 -18.53
N TRP A 198 0.67 -5.81 -17.46
CA TRP A 198 0.25 -6.19 -16.11
C TRP A 198 -0.84 -5.29 -15.50
N TRP A 199 -1.02 -4.06 -15.99
CA TRP A 199 -2.10 -3.18 -15.53
C TRP A 199 -3.49 -3.70 -15.89
N GLU A 200 -3.63 -4.45 -16.99
CA GLU A 200 -4.92 -5.04 -17.36
C GLU A 200 -5.24 -6.26 -16.49
N GLU A 201 -4.23 -7.10 -16.23
CA GLU A 201 -4.33 -8.26 -15.36
C GLU A 201 -4.68 -7.85 -13.91
N GLU A 202 -4.21 -6.69 -13.47
CA GLU A 202 -4.50 -6.16 -12.14
C GLU A 202 -6.00 -5.92 -11.91
N LEU A 203 -6.75 -5.45 -12.92
CA LEU A 203 -8.20 -5.29 -12.79
C LEU A 203 -8.92 -6.63 -12.59
N SER A 204 -8.47 -7.67 -13.30
CA SER A 204 -9.01 -9.04 -13.13
C SER A 204 -8.72 -9.56 -11.72
N TYR A 205 -7.50 -9.38 -11.23
CA TYR A 205 -7.11 -9.75 -9.87
C TYR A 205 -7.97 -9.03 -8.81
N ILE A 206 -8.20 -7.73 -8.98
CA ILE A 206 -9.10 -6.95 -8.11
C ILE A 206 -10.53 -7.51 -8.14
N ASP A 207 -11.05 -7.87 -9.32
CA ASP A 207 -12.39 -8.42 -9.47
C ASP A 207 -12.55 -9.76 -8.75
N GLU A 208 -11.53 -10.61 -8.79
CA GLU A 208 -11.48 -11.86 -8.02
C GLU A 208 -11.52 -11.58 -6.50
N LEU A 209 -10.68 -10.67 -6.01
CA LEU A 209 -10.66 -10.30 -4.59
C LEU A 209 -11.99 -9.70 -4.12
N LEU A 210 -12.61 -8.85 -4.92
CA LEU A 210 -13.91 -8.24 -4.60
C LEU A 210 -15.09 -9.20 -4.78
N ALA A 211 -14.93 -10.28 -5.55
CA ALA A 211 -15.90 -11.37 -5.59
C ALA A 211 -15.88 -12.19 -4.29
N VAL A 212 -14.69 -12.37 -3.68
CA VAL A 212 -14.53 -13.03 -2.38
C VAL A 212 -14.97 -12.12 -1.22
N ASP A 213 -14.44 -10.90 -1.14
CA ASP A 213 -14.80 -9.91 -0.13
C ASP A 213 -15.01 -8.52 -0.73
N VAL A 214 -16.27 -8.20 -1.03
CA VAL A 214 -16.66 -6.87 -1.53
C VAL A 214 -16.42 -5.75 -0.51
N ARG A 215 -16.15 -6.05 0.77
CA ARG A 215 -15.79 -5.07 1.81
C ARG A 215 -14.29 -4.86 1.95
N ASN A 216 -13.47 -5.50 1.10
CA ASN A 216 -12.03 -5.27 1.11
C ASN A 216 -11.70 -3.87 0.56
N ASN A 217 -11.59 -2.89 1.47
CA ASN A 217 -11.26 -1.52 1.11
C ASN A 217 -9.89 -1.39 0.43
N SER A 218 -8.93 -2.28 0.72
CA SER A 218 -7.63 -2.26 0.04
C SER A 218 -7.75 -2.61 -1.45
N ALA A 219 -8.62 -3.56 -1.80
CA ALA A 219 -8.92 -3.89 -3.19
C ALA A 219 -9.68 -2.76 -3.91
N TRP A 220 -10.61 -2.07 -3.22
CA TRP A 220 -11.25 -0.86 -3.77
C TRP A 220 -10.27 0.29 -3.99
N ASN A 221 -9.34 0.48 -3.05
CA ASN A 221 -8.24 1.44 -3.18
C ASN A 221 -7.34 1.07 -4.37
N GLN A 222 -7.00 -0.21 -4.53
CA GLN A 222 -6.22 -0.67 -5.66
C GLN A 222 -6.96 -0.44 -6.99
N ARG A 223 -8.27 -0.70 -7.02
CA ARG A 223 -9.09 -0.37 -8.19
C ARG A 223 -8.98 1.09 -8.56
N TYR A 224 -9.12 1.99 -7.57
CA TYR A 224 -8.99 3.43 -7.77
C TYR A 224 -7.61 3.81 -8.29
N PHE A 225 -6.55 3.25 -7.72
CA PHE A 225 -5.18 3.41 -8.19
C PHE A 225 -5.04 3.02 -9.67
N VAL A 226 -5.50 1.83 -10.06
CA VAL A 226 -5.40 1.34 -11.45
C VAL A 226 -6.21 2.19 -12.42
N VAL A 227 -7.44 2.57 -12.09
CA VAL A 227 -8.30 3.33 -13.02
C VAL A 227 -7.86 4.79 -13.17
N THR A 228 -7.21 5.37 -12.15
CA THR A 228 -6.82 6.79 -12.17
C THR A 228 -5.38 7.03 -12.58
N LEU A 229 -4.47 6.08 -12.34
CA LEU A 229 -3.04 6.20 -12.63
C LEU A 229 -2.54 5.19 -13.66
N GLY A 230 -3.34 4.17 -13.99
CA GLY A 230 -3.00 3.21 -15.03
C GLY A 230 -3.07 3.80 -16.45
N PRO A 231 -2.57 3.06 -17.45
CA PRO A 231 -2.35 3.58 -18.80
C PRO A 231 -3.61 4.01 -19.55
N LYS A 232 -4.77 3.44 -19.22
CA LYS A 232 -6.06 3.81 -19.84
C LYS A 232 -6.56 5.16 -19.35
N GLY A 233 -6.16 5.57 -18.15
CA GLY A 233 -6.71 6.74 -17.46
C GLY A 233 -8.21 6.65 -17.18
N LEU A 234 -8.74 7.68 -16.53
CA LEU A 234 -10.16 7.82 -16.24
C LEU A 234 -10.86 8.59 -17.38
N THR A 235 -11.02 7.94 -18.53
CA THR A 235 -11.82 8.48 -19.64
C THR A 235 -13.32 8.40 -19.32
N GLU A 236 -14.16 9.07 -20.13
CA GLU A 236 -15.62 9.00 -19.98
C GLU A 236 -16.15 7.56 -20.05
N GLU A 237 -15.63 6.76 -20.98
CA GLU A 237 -16.01 5.35 -21.12
C GLU A 237 -15.63 4.53 -19.88
N VAL A 238 -14.42 4.76 -19.34
CA VAL A 238 -13.95 4.11 -18.12
C VAL A 238 -14.79 4.57 -16.92
N LEU A 239 -15.10 5.86 -16.82
CA LEU A 239 -15.93 6.41 -15.76
C LEU A 239 -17.32 5.75 -15.76
N GLU A 240 -18.01 5.70 -16.89
CA GLU A 240 -19.34 5.07 -16.99
C GLU A 240 -19.27 3.61 -16.55
N ARG A 241 -18.28 2.85 -17.03
CA ARG A 241 -18.05 1.47 -16.58
C ARG A 241 -17.88 1.37 -15.07
N GLU A 242 -17.05 2.23 -14.48
CA GLU A 242 -16.75 2.21 -13.04
C GLU A 242 -17.92 2.66 -12.17
N VAL A 243 -18.72 3.62 -12.64
CA VAL A 243 -19.97 4.03 -12.00
C VAL A 243 -20.95 2.86 -11.96
N GLN A 244 -21.17 2.18 -13.09
CA GLN A 244 -22.05 1.02 -13.14
C GLN A 244 -21.52 -0.14 -12.29
N TYR A 245 -20.20 -0.38 -12.32
CA TYR A 245 -19.57 -1.39 -11.48
C TYR A 245 -19.84 -1.12 -9.99
N ALA A 246 -19.56 0.10 -9.51
CA ALA A 246 -19.78 0.47 -8.12
C ALA A 246 -21.26 0.40 -7.73
N LYS A 247 -22.17 0.92 -8.56
CA LYS A 247 -23.63 0.79 -8.37
C LYS A 247 -24.05 -0.67 -8.18
N SER A 248 -23.56 -1.58 -9.03
CA SER A 248 -23.89 -3.02 -8.94
C SER A 248 -23.49 -3.64 -7.59
N LYS A 249 -22.36 -3.20 -7.01
CA LYS A 249 -21.90 -3.68 -5.69
C LYS A 249 -22.69 -3.04 -4.55
N ILE A 250 -23.04 -1.76 -4.68
CA ILE A 250 -23.89 -1.04 -3.73
C ILE A 250 -25.27 -1.67 -3.66
N GLU A 251 -25.90 -2.01 -4.79
CA GLU A 251 -27.24 -2.62 -4.78
C GLU A 251 -27.30 -3.93 -4.01
N ARG A 252 -26.22 -4.72 -4.10
CA ARG A 252 -26.08 -5.98 -3.35
C ARG A 252 -25.73 -5.75 -1.88
N THR A 253 -24.98 -4.70 -1.58
CA THR A 253 -24.46 -4.40 -0.23
C THR A 253 -24.59 -2.90 0.11
N PRO A 254 -25.82 -2.39 0.28
CA PRO A 254 -26.04 -0.94 0.45
C PRO A 254 -25.41 -0.37 1.73
N ASN A 255 -25.12 -1.24 2.71
CA ASN A 255 -24.45 -0.92 3.97
C ASN A 255 -22.94 -1.19 3.95
N ASN A 256 -22.32 -1.34 2.78
CA ASN A 256 -20.87 -1.43 2.62
C ASN A 256 -20.31 -0.07 2.19
N GLU A 257 -19.53 0.57 3.05
CA GLU A 257 -18.96 1.91 2.80
C GLU A 257 -18.00 1.96 1.59
N SER A 258 -17.21 0.90 1.38
CA SER A 258 -16.12 0.88 0.39
C SER A 258 -16.57 1.24 -1.04
N PRO A 259 -17.62 0.62 -1.62
CA PRO A 259 -18.09 0.99 -2.96
C PRO A 259 -18.74 2.38 -3.03
N TRP A 260 -19.28 2.92 -1.92
CA TRP A 260 -19.78 4.30 -1.87
C TRP A 260 -18.64 5.32 -1.94
N VAL A 261 -17.59 5.09 -1.14
CA VAL A 261 -16.37 5.91 -1.16
C VAL A 261 -15.71 5.84 -2.54
N TYR A 262 -15.65 4.65 -3.15
CA TYR A 262 -15.15 4.47 -4.50
C TYR A 262 -15.96 5.26 -5.54
N LEU A 263 -17.29 5.07 -5.57
CA LEU A 263 -18.20 5.73 -6.53
C LEU A 263 -18.06 7.27 -6.48
N THR A 264 -18.12 7.83 -5.27
CA THR A 264 -17.99 9.28 -5.08
C THR A 264 -16.57 9.76 -5.40
N GLY A 265 -15.55 8.93 -5.13
CA GLY A 265 -14.15 9.22 -5.45
C GLY A 265 -13.88 9.31 -6.96
N VAL A 266 -14.39 8.37 -7.76
CA VAL A 266 -14.19 8.37 -9.22
C VAL A 266 -14.94 9.52 -9.91
N LEU A 267 -16.18 9.80 -9.50
CA LEU A 267 -16.95 10.95 -10.00
C LEU A 267 -16.21 12.26 -9.72
N ARG A 268 -15.76 12.46 -8.47
CA ARG A 268 -15.01 13.67 -8.09
C ARG A 268 -13.71 13.79 -8.87
N LYS A 269 -12.99 12.69 -9.09
CA LYS A 269 -11.73 12.69 -9.85
C LYS A 269 -11.95 13.07 -11.31
N ALA A 270 -13.06 12.63 -11.92
CA ALA A 270 -13.44 12.99 -13.27
C ALA A 270 -14.09 14.38 -13.38
N GLY A 271 -14.44 15.02 -12.25
CA GLY A 271 -15.13 16.32 -12.24
C GLY A 271 -16.65 16.23 -12.46
N HIS A 272 -17.23 15.04 -12.34
CA HIS A 272 -18.68 14.82 -12.49
C HIS A 272 -19.43 15.18 -11.19
N PRO A 273 -20.59 15.86 -11.28
CA PRO A 273 -21.41 16.20 -10.12
C PRO A 273 -22.06 14.94 -9.52
N LEU A 274 -22.26 14.94 -8.19
CA LEU A 274 -22.91 13.81 -7.53
C LEU A 274 -24.40 13.67 -7.91
N SER A 275 -25.01 14.71 -8.48
CA SER A 275 -26.39 14.67 -8.97
C SER A 275 -26.63 13.57 -10.00
N GLU A 276 -25.61 13.10 -10.71
CA GLU A 276 -25.71 11.98 -11.67
C GLU A 276 -26.11 10.65 -11.01
N ILE A 277 -25.86 10.49 -9.71
CA ILE A 277 -26.25 9.28 -8.96
C ILE A 277 -27.50 9.49 -8.09
N LYS A 278 -28.16 10.65 -8.18
CA LYS A 278 -29.35 10.99 -7.37
C LYS A 278 -30.48 9.98 -7.54
N ALA A 279 -30.90 9.73 -8.79
CA ALA A 279 -32.00 8.80 -9.09
C ALA A 279 -31.70 7.39 -8.59
N PHE A 280 -30.43 6.98 -8.63
CA PHE A 280 -29.98 5.71 -8.07
C PHE A 280 -30.13 5.68 -6.54
N CYS A 281 -29.67 6.71 -5.84
CA CYS A 281 -29.81 6.82 -4.38
C CYS A 281 -31.27 6.88 -3.93
N GLU A 282 -32.12 7.67 -4.59
CA GLU A 282 -33.57 7.75 -4.31
C GLU A 282 -34.26 6.40 -4.53
N GLY A 283 -33.87 5.66 -5.58
CA GLY A 283 -34.34 4.31 -5.84
C GLY A 283 -33.94 3.30 -4.75
N LEU A 284 -32.75 3.46 -4.14
CA LEU A 284 -32.32 2.62 -3.02
C LEU A 284 -33.15 2.86 -1.75
N LEU A 285 -33.62 4.08 -1.49
CA LEU A 285 -34.49 4.36 -0.34
C LEU A 285 -35.83 3.60 -0.39
N GLN A 286 -36.27 3.16 -1.58
CA GLN A 286 -37.47 2.33 -1.73
C GLN A 286 -37.22 0.86 -1.37
N LYS A 287 -35.96 0.43 -1.21
CA LYS A 287 -35.59 -0.95 -0.90
C LYS A 287 -35.43 -1.13 0.62
N PRO A 288 -36.12 -2.09 1.27
CA PRO A 288 -36.07 -2.28 2.73
C PRO A 288 -34.68 -2.60 3.32
N ASN A 289 -33.75 -3.08 2.49
CA ASN A 289 -32.38 -3.38 2.91
C ASN A 289 -31.42 -2.18 2.79
N ALA A 290 -31.85 -1.09 2.16
CA ALA A 290 -31.02 0.08 1.87
C ALA A 290 -31.59 1.38 2.46
N ASN A 291 -32.88 1.43 2.79
CA ASN A 291 -33.55 2.60 3.35
C ASN A 291 -33.07 3.03 4.76
N PHE A 292 -32.29 2.17 5.45
CA PHE A 292 -31.61 2.51 6.70
C PHE A 292 -30.09 2.64 6.53
N SER A 293 -29.59 2.64 5.29
CA SER A 293 -28.16 2.78 5.04
C SER A 293 -27.73 4.22 5.30
N PRO A 294 -26.81 4.46 6.26
CA PRO A 294 -26.29 5.80 6.48
C PRO A 294 -25.54 6.33 5.25
N PHE A 295 -25.04 5.46 4.38
CA PHE A 295 -24.31 5.85 3.18
C PHE A 295 -25.24 6.37 2.07
N VAL A 296 -26.45 5.82 1.94
CA VAL A 296 -27.46 6.35 1.00
C VAL A 296 -27.88 7.76 1.44
N HIS A 297 -28.22 7.90 2.72
CA HIS A 297 -28.62 9.19 3.29
C HIS A 297 -27.49 10.23 3.24
N SER A 298 -26.24 9.83 3.52
CA SER A 298 -25.08 10.72 3.39
C SER A 298 -24.86 11.17 1.95
N ALA A 299 -24.98 10.26 0.97
CA ALA A 299 -24.84 10.62 -0.44
C ALA A 299 -25.95 11.58 -0.88
N LEU A 300 -27.20 11.35 -0.49
CA LEU A 300 -28.32 12.25 -0.78
C LEU A 300 -28.15 13.62 -0.14
N LEU A 301 -27.68 13.70 1.10
CA LEU A 301 -27.36 14.97 1.76
C LEU A 301 -26.35 15.76 0.91
N ASP A 302 -25.24 15.14 0.50
CA ASP A 302 -24.21 15.80 -0.29
C ASP A 302 -24.74 16.26 -1.67
N ILE A 303 -25.58 15.46 -2.31
CA ILE A 303 -26.24 15.79 -3.59
C ILE A 303 -27.18 16.98 -3.43
N TYR A 304 -28.08 16.94 -2.45
CA TYR A 304 -29.05 18.01 -2.22
C TYR A 304 -28.37 19.30 -1.79
N GLU A 305 -27.28 19.23 -1.02
CA GLU A 305 -26.45 20.40 -0.71
C GLU A 305 -25.81 21.00 -1.97
N GLN A 306 -25.28 20.16 -2.85
CA GLN A 306 -24.68 20.61 -4.12
C GLN A 306 -25.74 21.33 -4.98
N GLU A 307 -26.92 20.74 -5.15
CA GLU A 307 -28.05 21.35 -5.88
C GLU A 307 -28.51 22.66 -5.22
N ALA A 308 -28.62 22.70 -3.88
CA ALA A 308 -29.04 23.91 -3.17
C ALA A 308 -28.03 25.06 -3.36
N LYS A 309 -26.73 24.76 -3.45
CA LYS A 309 -25.69 25.77 -3.72
C LYS A 309 -25.67 26.24 -5.17
N GLN A 310 -25.83 25.32 -6.13
CA GLN A 310 -25.73 25.61 -7.56
C GLN A 310 -27.01 26.21 -8.12
N ASP A 311 -28.16 25.59 -7.82
CA ASP A 311 -29.46 25.95 -8.39
C ASP A 311 -30.27 26.88 -7.48
N ARG A 312 -29.79 27.17 -6.26
CA ARG A 312 -30.50 27.97 -5.24
C ARG A 312 -31.92 27.46 -4.93
N LYS A 313 -32.18 26.17 -5.13
CA LYS A 313 -33.50 25.55 -4.92
C LYS A 313 -33.79 25.35 -3.44
N ALA A 314 -34.87 25.96 -2.97
CA ALA A 314 -35.37 25.82 -1.59
C ALA A 314 -35.72 24.37 -1.23
N ASP A 315 -36.26 23.59 -2.18
CA ASP A 315 -36.62 22.18 -1.99
C ASP A 315 -35.39 21.30 -1.71
N SER A 316 -34.31 21.45 -2.49
CA SER A 316 -33.05 20.72 -2.24
C SER A 316 -32.46 21.10 -0.88
N LEU A 317 -32.55 22.37 -0.47
CA LEU A 317 -32.08 22.76 0.87
C LEU A 317 -32.91 22.11 2.00
N LEU A 318 -34.22 21.96 1.81
CA LEU A 318 -35.10 21.29 2.78
C LEU A 318 -34.72 19.81 2.87
N LYS A 319 -34.63 19.12 1.74
CA LYS A 319 -34.24 17.70 1.68
C LYS A 319 -32.87 17.44 2.29
N ALA A 320 -31.87 18.28 2.01
CA ALA A 320 -30.55 18.17 2.64
C ALA A 320 -30.63 18.25 4.19
N LYS A 321 -31.50 19.10 4.73
CA LYS A 321 -31.71 19.21 6.18
C LYS A 321 -32.44 17.98 6.74
N GLU A 322 -33.40 17.43 6.01
CA GLU A 322 -34.12 16.21 6.38
C GLU A 322 -33.17 15.01 6.43
N GLU A 323 -32.33 14.83 5.42
CA GLU A 323 -31.30 13.78 5.40
C GLU A 323 -30.34 13.90 6.60
N ALA A 324 -29.92 15.12 6.92
CA ALA A 324 -29.06 15.37 8.09
C ALA A 324 -29.74 15.01 9.42
N ILE A 325 -31.05 15.21 9.54
CA ILE A 325 -31.84 14.80 10.71
C ILE A 325 -31.93 13.28 10.79
N ILE A 326 -32.24 12.62 9.68
CA ILE A 326 -32.33 11.14 9.62
C ILE A 326 -30.99 10.52 10.03
N LEU A 327 -29.88 11.04 9.50
CA LEU A 327 -28.52 10.61 9.87
C LEU A 327 -28.26 10.80 11.37
N ALA A 328 -28.55 11.98 11.91
CA ALA A 328 -28.28 12.29 13.32
C ALA A 328 -29.13 11.47 14.30
N GLU A 329 -30.41 11.27 14.00
CA GLU A 329 -31.39 10.78 14.97
C GLU A 329 -31.74 9.29 14.78
N LYS A 330 -31.51 8.72 13.58
CA LYS A 330 -32.03 7.39 13.24
C LYS A 330 -30.98 6.42 12.74
N VAL A 331 -30.14 6.81 11.77
CA VAL A 331 -29.33 5.84 11.00
C VAL A 331 -27.83 5.90 11.26
N ASP A 332 -27.29 7.00 11.79
CA ASP A 332 -25.86 7.16 12.12
C ASP A 332 -25.65 7.97 13.41
N THR A 333 -26.32 7.53 14.48
CA THR A 333 -26.35 8.22 15.78
C THR A 333 -24.97 8.33 16.44
N ILE A 334 -24.03 7.43 16.12
CA ILE A 334 -22.64 7.54 16.57
C ILE A 334 -21.97 8.82 16.04
N ARG A 335 -22.40 9.34 14.88
CA ARG A 335 -21.94 10.59 14.29
C ARG A 335 -22.97 11.74 14.44
N GLU A 336 -23.90 11.65 15.39
CA GLU A 336 -24.94 12.67 15.63
C GLU A 336 -24.37 14.11 15.66
N ARG A 337 -23.28 14.33 16.40
CA ARG A 337 -22.64 15.65 16.49
C ARG A 337 -22.14 16.17 15.14
N TYR A 338 -21.60 15.29 14.30
CA TYR A 338 -21.15 15.64 12.96
C TYR A 338 -22.33 16.00 12.05
N TRP A 339 -23.41 15.22 12.08
CA TRP A 339 -24.60 15.49 11.26
C TRP A 339 -25.34 16.76 11.70
N ASN A 340 -25.41 17.02 13.00
CA ASN A 340 -25.91 18.29 13.53
C ASN A 340 -25.05 19.48 13.10
N TRP A 341 -23.72 19.31 13.11
CA TRP A 341 -22.81 20.31 12.56
C TRP A 341 -23.02 20.51 11.05
N ARG A 342 -23.09 19.45 10.22
CA ARG A 342 -23.39 19.54 8.78
C ARG A 342 -24.70 20.29 8.53
N ARG A 343 -25.77 19.96 9.27
CA ARG A 343 -27.07 20.65 9.21
C ARG A 343 -26.96 22.14 9.53
N SER A 344 -26.10 22.53 10.47
CA SER A 344 -25.87 23.94 10.80
C SER A 344 -25.22 24.71 9.65
N GLN A 345 -24.33 24.08 8.89
CA GLN A 345 -23.66 24.69 7.74
C GLN A 345 -24.63 24.98 6.58
N LEU A 346 -25.70 24.18 6.44
CA LEU A 346 -26.74 24.41 5.44
C LEU A 346 -27.49 25.74 5.66
N LYS A 347 -27.47 26.33 6.86
CA LYS A 347 -28.09 27.65 7.12
C LYS A 347 -27.37 28.80 6.41
N ALA A 348 -26.10 28.61 6.04
CA ALA A 348 -25.31 29.63 5.35
C ALA A 348 -25.64 29.73 3.86
N ILE A 349 -26.43 28.80 3.30
CA ILE A 349 -26.82 28.82 1.90
C ILE A 349 -27.93 29.87 1.71
N SER A 350 -27.60 30.97 1.01
CA SER A 350 -28.59 31.98 0.62
C SER A 350 -29.45 31.45 -0.52
N LEU A 351 -30.77 31.46 -0.32
CA LEU A 351 -31.75 31.20 -1.36
C LEU A 351 -32.06 32.51 -2.10
N GLU A 352 -32.49 32.42 -3.37
CA GLU A 352 -33.11 33.57 -4.02
C GLU A 352 -34.45 33.90 -3.33
N ALA A 353 -34.72 35.20 -3.19
CA ALA A 353 -35.88 35.75 -2.49
C ALA A 353 -37.19 35.49 -3.22
#